data_AF-A0A7C3NSQ6-F1
#
_entry.id   AF-A0A7C3NSQ6-F1
#
_cell.length_a   1.000
_cell.length_b   1.000
_cell.length_c   1.000
_cell.angle_alpha   90.00
_cell.angle_beta   90.00
_cell.angle_gamma   90.00
#
_symmetry.space_group_name_H-M   'P 1'
#
loop_
_entity.id
_entity.type
_entity.pdbx_description
1 polymer ?
#
loop_
_entity_poly.entity_id
_entity_poly.type
_entity_poly.pdbx_seq_one_letter_code
_entity_poly.pdbx_strand_id
1 'polypeptide(L)'
;MAAANPKQSKKNKPNLSVVGSVRSSEDQARYQAEDDRWTKVEKLWRITRHELRQRVSDLRVELEAYREQLEAVPYDMPCNDAPYCLDRKTERKYHVELAESLNPVINRCLDMIDDYARQHGCHEFLDFQSKLFDLKSHSARTGFYIGMFASVIFSGAAPEVVDRYERGLTFAMSDKEIVQGQD
;
A
#
# COMPACT_ATOMS: atom_id res chain seq x y z
N MET A 1 61.22 54.36 -26.61
CA MET A 1 61.26 52.98 -26.07
C MET A 1 59.81 52.50 -25.97
N ALA A 2 59.38 51.65 -26.90
CA ALA A 2 58.00 51.16 -26.99
C ALA A 2 57.90 49.78 -26.34
N ALA A 3 56.96 49.61 -25.39
CA ALA A 3 56.72 48.36 -24.70
C ALA A 3 55.87 47.42 -25.59
N ALA A 4 56.36 46.19 -25.77
CA ALA A 4 55.69 45.13 -26.51
C ALA A 4 54.59 44.48 -25.65
N ASN A 5 53.41 44.33 -26.24
CA ASN A 5 52.22 43.72 -25.63
C ASN A 5 52.14 42.24 -26.05
N PRO A 6 52.03 41.25 -25.14
CA PRO A 6 52.01 39.85 -25.53
C PRO A 6 50.58 39.41 -25.95
N LYS A 7 50.50 38.76 -27.11
CA LYS A 7 49.29 38.11 -27.65
C LYS A 7 48.86 36.96 -26.73
N GLN A 8 47.69 37.10 -26.08
CA GLN A 8 47.05 35.99 -25.38
C GLN A 8 46.43 34.99 -26.37
N SER A 9 46.93 33.75 -26.35
CA SER A 9 46.35 32.61 -27.06
C SER A 9 45.02 32.20 -26.42
N LYS A 10 43.91 32.33 -27.16
CA LYS A 10 42.61 31.79 -26.77
C LYS A 10 42.67 30.25 -26.77
N LYS A 11 42.83 29.65 -25.60
CA LYS A 11 42.57 28.22 -25.40
C LYS A 11 41.05 28.01 -25.46
N ASN A 12 40.56 27.34 -26.49
CA ASN A 12 39.18 26.84 -26.57
C ASN A 12 38.95 25.87 -25.40
N LYS A 13 38.21 26.31 -24.39
CA LYS A 13 37.66 25.42 -23.37
C LYS A 13 36.42 24.75 -23.98
N PRO A 14 36.27 23.42 -23.89
CA PRO A 14 35.03 22.77 -24.32
C PRO A 14 33.87 23.29 -23.44
N ASN A 15 32.77 23.66 -24.10
CA ASN A 15 31.57 24.20 -23.45
C ASN A 15 30.99 23.16 -22.46
N LEU A 16 30.97 23.50 -21.17
CA LEU A 16 30.35 22.70 -20.10
C LEU A 16 28.83 22.47 -20.30
N SER A 17 28.17 23.25 -21.16
CA SER A 17 26.72 23.18 -21.35
C SER A 17 26.23 21.91 -22.05
N VAL A 18 27.11 21.19 -22.78
CA VAL A 18 26.72 19.97 -23.51
C VAL A 18 26.79 18.72 -22.62
N VAL A 19 27.63 18.73 -21.57
CA VAL A 19 27.77 17.58 -20.66
C VAL A 19 26.63 17.53 -19.62
N GLY A 20 26.03 18.68 -19.30
CA GLY A 20 24.85 18.75 -18.42
C GLY A 20 23.55 18.29 -19.07
N SER A 21 23.34 18.55 -20.38
CA SER A 21 22.08 18.22 -21.04
C SER A 21 21.97 16.75 -21.46
N VAL A 22 23.08 16.08 -21.76
CA VAL A 22 23.08 14.65 -22.17
C VAL A 22 22.91 13.73 -20.95
N ARG A 23 23.52 14.07 -19.81
CA ARG A 23 23.22 13.39 -18.52
C ARG A 23 21.76 13.56 -18.12
N SER A 24 21.20 14.76 -18.30
CA SER A 24 19.77 15.00 -18.03
C SER A 24 18.83 14.15 -18.88
N SER A 25 19.15 13.89 -20.16
CA SER A 25 18.28 13.09 -21.03
C SER A 25 18.40 11.58 -20.78
N GLU A 26 19.61 11.09 -20.50
CA GLU A 26 19.82 9.67 -20.16
C GLU A 26 19.24 9.33 -18.79
N ASP A 27 19.40 10.22 -17.81
CA ASP A 27 18.80 10.06 -16.48
C ASP A 27 17.27 10.18 -16.57
N GLN A 28 16.72 11.14 -17.33
CA GLN A 28 15.27 11.21 -17.58
C GLN A 28 14.72 9.96 -18.27
N ALA A 29 15.44 9.42 -19.26
CA ALA A 29 15.01 8.21 -19.94
C ALA A 29 15.05 6.99 -19.00
N ARG A 30 16.03 6.92 -18.09
CA ARG A 30 16.07 5.90 -17.03
C ARG A 30 14.92 6.03 -16.05
N TYR A 31 14.65 7.23 -15.53
CA TYR A 31 13.52 7.48 -14.64
C TYR A 31 12.18 7.17 -15.31
N GLN A 32 11.98 7.56 -16.57
CA GLN A 32 10.77 7.22 -17.32
C GLN A 32 10.63 5.71 -17.55
N ALA A 33 11.72 5.01 -17.88
CA ALA A 33 11.68 3.56 -18.07
C ALA A 33 11.38 2.81 -16.76
N GLU A 34 11.89 3.29 -15.63
CA GLU A 34 11.53 2.77 -14.30
C GLU A 34 10.07 3.09 -13.96
N ASP A 35 9.61 4.33 -14.16
CA ASP A 35 8.22 4.73 -13.90
C ASP A 35 7.22 3.93 -14.75
N ASP A 36 7.53 3.69 -16.03
CA ASP A 36 6.73 2.84 -16.92
C ASP A 36 6.72 1.37 -16.46
N ARG A 37 7.86 0.86 -15.97
CA ARG A 37 7.94 -0.47 -15.38
C ARG A 37 7.08 -0.54 -14.13
N TRP A 38 7.15 0.46 -13.26
CA TRP A 38 6.34 0.53 -12.04
C TRP A 38 4.85 0.60 -12.34
N THR A 39 4.44 1.45 -13.28
CA THR A 39 3.05 1.58 -13.70
C THR A 39 2.49 0.28 -14.29
N LYS A 40 3.31 -0.49 -15.02
CA LYS A 40 2.93 -1.82 -15.52
C LYS A 40 2.77 -2.84 -14.40
N VAL A 41 3.65 -2.81 -13.41
CA VAL A 41 3.59 -3.72 -12.25
C VAL A 41 2.40 -3.36 -11.35
N GLU A 42 2.10 -2.08 -11.17
CA GLU A 42 0.95 -1.60 -10.40
C GLU A 42 -0.39 -2.07 -11.01
N LYS A 43 -0.48 -2.14 -12.34
CA LYS A 43 -1.64 -2.73 -13.03
C LYS A 43 -1.82 -4.23 -12.73
N LEU A 44 -0.74 -4.95 -12.43
CA LEU A 44 -0.79 -6.38 -12.07
C LEU A 44 -1.22 -6.62 -10.62
N TRP A 45 -1.15 -5.59 -9.76
CA TRP A 45 -1.60 -5.69 -8.36
C TRP A 45 -3.09 -5.46 -8.18
N ARG A 46 -3.76 -5.04 -9.26
CA ARG A 46 -5.19 -4.79 -9.26
C ARG A 46 -5.95 -6.10 -9.14
N ILE A 47 -6.84 -6.16 -8.16
CA ILE A 47 -7.76 -7.27 -7.99
C ILE A 47 -9.04 -7.02 -8.77
N THR A 48 -9.71 -8.11 -9.13
CA THR A 48 -11.00 -7.99 -9.80
C THR A 48 -12.07 -7.52 -8.81
N ARG A 49 -13.15 -6.95 -9.34
CA ARG A 49 -14.30 -6.56 -8.50
C ARG A 49 -14.95 -7.74 -7.79
N HIS A 50 -14.96 -8.89 -8.44
CA HIS A 50 -15.47 -10.12 -7.85
C HIS A 50 -14.61 -10.57 -6.67
N GLU A 51 -13.29 -10.57 -6.85
CA GLU A 51 -12.34 -10.93 -5.80
C GLU A 51 -12.38 -9.95 -4.61
N LEU A 52 -12.51 -8.65 -4.88
CA LEU A 52 -12.68 -7.65 -3.83
C LEU A 52 -13.97 -7.89 -3.02
N ARG A 53 -15.08 -8.22 -3.69
CA ARG A 53 -16.34 -8.57 -3.01
C ARG A 53 -16.16 -9.79 -2.11
N GLN A 54 -15.47 -10.81 -2.60
CA GLN A 54 -15.20 -12.02 -1.81
C GLN A 54 -14.38 -11.67 -0.56
N ARG A 55 -13.28 -10.93 -0.71
CA ARG A 55 -12.41 -10.52 0.42
C ARG A 55 -13.17 -9.66 1.45
N VAL A 56 -14.05 -8.78 1.00
CA VAL A 56 -14.91 -7.97 1.89
C VAL A 56 -15.95 -8.85 2.62
N SER A 57 -16.51 -9.85 1.94
CA SER A 57 -17.43 -10.81 2.56
C SER A 57 -16.71 -11.67 3.61
N ASP A 58 -15.51 -12.16 3.30
CA ASP A 58 -14.67 -12.91 4.26
C ASP A 58 -14.34 -12.04 5.49
N LEU A 59 -14.02 -10.76 5.28
CA LEU A 59 -13.80 -9.80 6.37
C LEU A 59 -15.05 -9.64 7.24
N ARG A 60 -16.24 -9.58 6.64
CA ARG A 60 -17.50 -9.50 7.40
C ARG A 60 -17.66 -10.69 8.33
N VAL A 61 -17.47 -11.90 7.82
CA VAL A 61 -17.59 -13.14 8.60
C VAL A 61 -16.63 -13.12 9.79
N GLU A 62 -15.38 -12.71 9.58
CA GLU A 62 -14.40 -12.58 10.65
C GLU A 62 -14.81 -11.55 11.71
N LEU A 63 -15.30 -10.37 11.29
CA LEU A 63 -15.77 -9.33 12.21
C LEU A 63 -17.02 -9.76 12.99
N GLU A 64 -17.98 -10.43 12.35
CA GLU A 64 -19.15 -10.98 13.04
C GLU A 64 -18.73 -12.03 14.08
N ALA A 65 -17.77 -12.90 13.73
CA ALA A 65 -17.22 -13.88 14.67
C ALA A 65 -16.47 -13.23 15.85
N TYR A 66 -15.83 -12.07 15.67
CA TYR A 66 -15.25 -11.30 16.78
C TYR A 66 -16.32 -10.69 17.67
N ARG A 67 -17.40 -10.19 17.08
CA ARG A 67 -18.54 -9.64 17.84
C ARG A 67 -19.16 -10.71 18.74
N GLU A 68 -19.46 -11.88 18.19
CA GLU A 68 -20.03 -13.00 18.93
C GLU A 68 -19.14 -13.44 20.10
N GLN A 69 -17.81 -13.47 19.89
CA GLN A 69 -16.85 -13.75 20.96
C GLN A 69 -16.94 -12.72 22.09
N LEU A 70 -16.96 -11.42 21.74
CA LEU A 70 -17.06 -10.34 22.72
C LEU A 70 -18.38 -10.38 23.49
N GLU A 71 -19.48 -10.69 22.80
CA GLU A 71 -20.79 -10.88 23.43
C GLU A 71 -20.83 -12.10 24.36
N ALA A 72 -20.01 -13.12 24.11
CA ALA A 72 -19.89 -14.32 24.95
C ALA A 72 -19.03 -14.13 26.21
N VAL A 73 -18.11 -13.15 26.24
CA VAL A 73 -17.19 -12.91 27.38
C VAL A 73 -17.90 -12.82 28.74
N PRO A 74 -19.01 -12.09 28.90
CA PRO A 74 -19.68 -11.97 30.20
C PRO A 74 -20.32 -13.28 30.69
N TYR A 75 -20.55 -14.24 29.78
CA TYR A 75 -21.15 -15.54 30.07
C TYR A 75 -20.10 -16.63 30.27
N ASP A 76 -18.82 -16.29 30.11
CA ASP A 76 -17.74 -17.24 30.28
C ASP A 76 -17.45 -17.49 31.77
N MET A 77 -17.21 -18.75 32.13
CA MET A 77 -16.89 -19.08 33.52
C MET A 77 -15.45 -18.66 33.82
N PRO A 78 -15.18 -17.93 34.91
CA PRO A 78 -13.83 -17.57 35.29
C PRO A 78 -13.06 -18.81 35.74
N CYS A 79 -12.39 -19.48 34.80
CA CYS A 79 -11.21 -20.26 35.10
C CYS A 79 -10.01 -19.30 35.20
N ASN A 80 -8.97 -19.64 35.94
CA ASN A 80 -7.83 -18.76 36.25
C ASN A 80 -7.00 -18.27 35.02
N ASP A 81 -7.44 -18.58 33.80
CA ASP A 81 -6.86 -18.22 32.52
C ASP A 81 -7.81 -17.30 31.71
N ALA A 82 -7.39 -16.82 30.53
CA ALA A 82 -8.26 -16.06 29.65
C ALA A 82 -9.59 -16.81 29.38
N PRO A 83 -10.73 -16.09 29.22
CA PRO A 83 -12.02 -16.68 28.87
C PRO A 83 -11.88 -17.71 27.73
N TYR A 84 -12.53 -18.87 27.84
CA TYR A 84 -12.57 -19.90 26.80
C TYR A 84 -13.06 -19.36 25.46
N CYS A 85 -13.98 -18.39 25.46
CA CYS A 85 -14.44 -17.73 24.24
C CYS A 85 -13.33 -16.93 23.52
N LEU A 86 -12.26 -16.57 24.24
CA LEU A 86 -11.05 -15.92 23.73
C LEU A 86 -9.91 -16.92 23.46
N ASP A 87 -10.07 -18.20 23.82
CA ASP A 87 -9.07 -19.25 23.60
C ASP A 87 -8.94 -19.51 22.09
N ARG A 88 -7.81 -19.07 21.51
CA ARG A 88 -7.50 -19.04 20.07
C ARG A 88 -7.24 -20.42 19.48
N LYS A 89 -8.05 -21.43 19.82
CA LYS A 89 -7.93 -22.79 19.26
C LYS A 89 -8.26 -22.86 17.77
N THR A 90 -8.87 -21.82 17.21
CA THR A 90 -9.03 -21.65 15.76
C THR A 90 -7.94 -20.70 15.25
N GLU A 91 -7.25 -21.10 14.18
CA GLU A 91 -6.27 -20.30 13.43
C GLU A 91 -6.96 -19.09 12.75
N ARG A 92 -7.46 -18.15 13.56
CA ARG A 92 -8.05 -16.90 13.04
C ARG A 92 -6.94 -15.97 12.60
N LYS A 93 -7.20 -15.25 11.50
CA LYS A 93 -6.26 -14.28 10.97
C LYS A 93 -6.02 -13.15 11.96
N TYR A 94 -4.77 -12.75 12.11
CA TYR A 94 -4.44 -11.54 12.85
C TYR A 94 -4.98 -10.30 12.12
N HIS A 95 -5.23 -9.22 12.87
CA HIS A 95 -5.69 -7.94 12.32
C HIS A 95 -4.80 -7.40 11.18
N VAL A 96 -3.49 -7.66 11.26
CA VAL A 96 -2.53 -7.31 10.20
C VAL A 96 -2.80 -8.12 8.94
N GLU A 97 -2.98 -9.43 9.07
CA GLU A 97 -3.27 -10.35 7.96
C GLU A 97 -4.62 -10.03 7.28
N LEU A 98 -5.60 -9.52 8.04
CA LEU A 98 -6.86 -9.03 7.46
C LEU A 98 -6.64 -7.83 6.55
N ALA A 99 -5.83 -6.85 6.98
CA ALA A 99 -5.51 -5.68 6.17
C ALA A 99 -4.71 -6.03 4.91
N GLU A 100 -3.73 -6.94 5.04
CA GLU A 100 -2.93 -7.46 3.93
C GLU A 100 -3.78 -8.27 2.94
N SER A 101 -4.71 -9.09 3.45
CA SER A 101 -5.62 -9.86 2.61
C SER A 101 -6.65 -8.98 1.89
N LEU A 102 -7.04 -7.84 2.48
CA LEU A 102 -7.99 -6.93 1.87
C LEU A 102 -7.33 -6.05 0.79
N ASN A 103 -6.14 -5.53 1.05
CA ASN A 103 -5.41 -4.69 0.11
C ASN A 103 -4.05 -5.32 -0.27
N PRO A 104 -3.97 -6.00 -1.43
CA PRO A 104 -2.74 -6.66 -1.87
C PRO A 104 -1.60 -5.68 -2.20
N VAL A 105 -1.90 -4.39 -2.41
CA VAL A 105 -0.89 -3.35 -2.64
C VAL A 105 0.04 -3.23 -1.43
N ILE A 106 -0.46 -3.47 -0.22
CA ILE A 106 0.34 -3.39 1.02
C ILE A 106 1.51 -4.40 0.98
N ASN A 107 1.21 -5.68 0.70
CA ASN A 107 2.24 -6.73 0.62
C ASN A 107 3.25 -6.44 -0.50
N ARG A 108 2.79 -5.90 -1.62
CA ARG A 108 3.67 -5.58 -2.75
C ARG A 108 4.55 -4.36 -2.50
N CYS A 109 4.03 -3.34 -1.82
CA CYS A 109 4.85 -2.22 -1.37
C CYS A 109 5.91 -2.68 -0.35
N LEU A 110 5.59 -3.64 0.53
CA LEU A 110 6.57 -4.26 1.42
C LEU A 110 7.66 -5.01 0.64
N ASP A 111 7.28 -5.88 -0.31
CA ASP A 111 8.22 -6.59 -1.19
C ASP A 111 9.18 -5.62 -1.89
N MET A 112 8.64 -4.51 -2.44
CA MET A 112 9.43 -3.49 -3.12
C MET A 112 10.42 -2.77 -2.21
N ILE A 113 9.98 -2.41 -1.00
CA ILE A 113 10.83 -1.74 -0.02
C ILE A 113 11.98 -2.67 0.39
N ASP A 114 11.71 -3.96 0.58
CA ASP A 114 12.72 -4.97 0.91
C ASP A 114 13.71 -5.17 -0.27
N ASP A 115 13.21 -5.34 -1.50
CA ASP A 115 14.04 -5.46 -2.69
C ASP A 115 14.94 -4.23 -2.89
N TYR A 116 14.39 -3.02 -2.70
CA TYR A 116 15.13 -1.78 -2.82
C TYR A 116 16.21 -1.65 -1.73
N ALA A 117 15.86 -1.98 -0.48
CA ALA A 117 16.79 -1.97 0.64
C ALA A 117 17.97 -2.93 0.41
N ARG A 118 17.71 -4.13 -0.14
CA ARG A 118 18.74 -5.11 -0.49
C ARG A 118 19.67 -4.65 -1.62
N GLN A 119 19.14 -3.93 -2.61
CA GLN A 119 19.89 -3.51 -3.80
C GLN A 119 20.72 -2.24 -3.59
N HIS A 120 20.19 -1.28 -2.83
CA HIS A 120 20.75 0.08 -2.76
C HIS A 120 21.14 0.53 -1.35
N GLY A 121 20.88 -0.29 -0.33
CA GLY A 121 21.01 0.11 1.06
C GLY A 121 19.79 0.91 1.55
N CYS A 122 19.61 0.94 2.86
CA CYS A 122 18.45 1.56 3.49
C CYS A 122 18.73 3.04 3.72
N HIS A 123 17.84 3.93 3.24
CA HIS A 123 17.54 5.25 3.83
C HIS A 123 17.87 6.54 3.06
N GLU A 124 18.72 6.58 2.04
CA GLU A 124 19.14 7.88 1.46
C GLU A 124 18.42 8.31 0.17
N PHE A 125 17.68 7.42 -0.50
CA PHE A 125 17.06 7.73 -1.79
C PHE A 125 15.61 8.22 -1.68
N LEU A 126 15.26 9.23 -2.48
CA LEU A 126 13.92 9.81 -2.57
C LEU A 126 12.85 8.75 -2.92
N ASP A 127 13.21 7.80 -3.79
CA ASP A 127 12.31 6.73 -4.24
C ASP A 127 11.91 5.80 -3.09
N PHE A 128 12.85 5.45 -2.20
CA PHE A 128 12.56 4.65 -1.02
C PHE A 128 11.55 5.34 -0.09
N GLN A 129 11.75 6.64 0.16
CA GLN A 129 10.86 7.41 1.03
C GLN A 129 9.46 7.56 0.41
N SER A 130 9.37 7.75 -0.91
CA SER A 130 8.10 7.79 -1.62
C SER A 130 7.34 6.47 -1.47
N LYS A 131 8.00 5.32 -1.68
CA LYS A 131 7.35 4.01 -1.55
C LYS A 131 6.95 3.68 -0.11
N LEU A 132 7.75 4.09 0.86
CA LEU A 132 7.39 3.99 2.27
C LEU A 132 6.17 4.84 2.61
N PHE A 133 6.05 6.04 2.03
CA PHE A 133 4.87 6.89 2.19
C PHE A 133 3.63 6.25 1.56
N ASP A 134 3.75 5.71 0.35
CA ASP A 134 2.65 5.01 -0.34
C ASP A 134 2.16 3.83 0.51
N LEU A 135 3.07 2.99 1.00
CA LEU A 135 2.74 1.89 1.92
C LEU A 135 1.94 2.39 3.14
N LYS A 136 2.46 3.41 3.84
CA LYS A 136 1.78 3.98 5.02
C LYS A 136 0.40 4.51 4.67
N SER A 137 0.26 5.19 3.53
CA SER A 137 -1.01 5.74 3.06
C SER A 137 -2.04 4.65 2.76
N HIS A 138 -1.64 3.60 2.02
CA HIS A 138 -2.49 2.45 1.72
C HIS A 138 -2.89 1.69 2.99
N SER A 139 -1.94 1.38 3.88
CA SER A 139 -2.22 0.70 5.14
C SER A 139 -3.15 1.50 6.05
N ALA A 140 -2.90 2.81 6.22
CA ALA A 140 -3.74 3.67 7.04
C ALA A 140 -5.17 3.74 6.51
N ARG A 141 -5.34 3.85 5.19
CA ARG A 141 -6.65 3.92 4.56
C ARG A 141 -7.40 2.59 4.61
N THR A 142 -6.73 1.47 4.35
CA THR A 142 -7.31 0.14 4.51
C THR A 142 -7.73 -0.10 5.96
N GLY A 143 -6.89 0.26 6.92
CA GLY A 143 -7.21 0.18 8.36
C GLY A 143 -8.41 1.04 8.74
N PHE A 144 -8.50 2.28 8.23
CA PHE A 144 -9.66 3.15 8.43
C PHE A 144 -10.95 2.50 7.94
N TYR A 145 -10.94 1.92 6.74
CA TYR A 145 -12.11 1.27 6.16
C TYR A 145 -12.56 0.02 6.94
N ILE A 146 -11.60 -0.82 7.36
CA ILE A 146 -11.88 -1.97 8.22
C ILE A 146 -12.48 -1.50 9.55
N GLY A 147 -11.90 -0.47 10.17
CA GLY A 147 -12.39 0.09 11.43
C GLY A 147 -13.82 0.64 11.33
N MET A 148 -14.13 1.37 10.26
CA MET A 148 -15.49 1.85 9.97
C MET A 148 -16.47 0.68 9.83
N PHE A 149 -16.11 -0.36 9.08
CA PHE A 149 -16.98 -1.52 8.91
C PHE A 149 -17.18 -2.30 10.21
N ALA A 150 -16.11 -2.53 10.97
CA ALA A 150 -16.15 -3.15 12.29
C ALA A 150 -17.05 -2.37 13.27
N SER A 151 -17.00 -1.03 13.26
CA SER A 151 -17.85 -0.20 14.12
C SER A 151 -19.34 -0.41 13.85
N VAL A 152 -19.74 -0.59 12.59
CA VAL A 152 -21.13 -0.83 12.20
C VAL A 152 -21.57 -2.19 12.70
N ILE A 153 -20.75 -3.23 12.52
CA ILE A 153 -21.03 -4.58 13.00
C ILE A 153 -21.15 -4.60 14.52
N PHE A 154 -20.17 -4.03 15.24
CA PHE A 154 -20.12 -4.04 16.70
C PHE A 154 -21.18 -3.15 17.35
N SER A 155 -21.72 -2.16 16.63
CA SER A 155 -22.85 -1.38 17.11
C SER A 155 -24.17 -2.16 17.16
N GLY A 156 -24.21 -3.40 16.62
CA GLY A 156 -25.44 -4.19 16.53
C GLY A 156 -26.42 -3.61 15.51
N ALA A 157 -25.93 -2.92 14.49
CA ALA A 157 -26.76 -2.36 13.42
C ALA A 157 -27.56 -3.46 12.71
N ALA A 158 -28.72 -3.08 12.15
CA ALA A 158 -29.56 -4.01 11.40
C ALA A 158 -28.80 -4.58 10.18
N PRO A 159 -29.06 -5.84 9.77
CA PRO A 159 -28.34 -6.50 8.67
C PRO A 159 -28.34 -5.68 7.37
N GLU A 160 -29.42 -4.97 7.08
CA GLU A 160 -29.54 -4.14 5.88
C GLU A 160 -28.56 -2.95 5.89
N VAL A 161 -28.19 -2.47 7.08
CA VAL A 161 -27.18 -1.42 7.25
C VAL A 161 -25.79 -1.99 7.03
N VAL A 162 -25.51 -3.18 7.58
CA VAL A 162 -24.25 -3.89 7.35
C VAL A 162 -24.03 -4.15 5.87
N ASP A 163 -25.04 -4.65 5.16
CA ASP A 163 -25.02 -4.89 3.71
C ASP A 163 -24.71 -3.62 2.89
N ARG A 164 -25.26 -2.48 3.29
CA ARG A 164 -24.97 -1.19 2.62
C ARG A 164 -23.51 -0.80 2.81
N TYR A 165 -22.98 -0.96 4.02
CA TYR A 165 -21.58 -0.67 4.29
C TYR A 165 -20.63 -1.64 3.58
N GLU A 166 -20.99 -2.92 3.49
CA GLU A 166 -20.24 -3.93 2.73
C GLU A 166 -20.10 -3.54 1.24
N ARG A 167 -21.23 -3.16 0.62
CA ARG A 167 -21.24 -2.66 -0.76
C ARG A 167 -20.48 -1.34 -0.91
N GLY A 168 -20.62 -0.44 0.05
CA GLY A 168 -19.91 0.84 0.08
C GLY A 168 -18.40 0.66 0.21
N LEU A 169 -17.95 -0.29 1.03
CA LEU A 169 -16.56 -0.67 1.21
C LEU A 169 -15.98 -1.23 -0.09
N THR A 170 -16.69 -2.17 -0.71
CA THR A 170 -16.34 -2.70 -2.03
C THR A 170 -16.17 -1.58 -3.05
N PHE A 171 -17.08 -0.58 -3.04
CA PHE A 171 -17.01 0.55 -3.95
C PHE A 171 -15.82 1.49 -3.65
N ALA A 172 -15.61 1.85 -2.39
CA ALA A 172 -14.55 2.76 -1.97
C ALA A 172 -13.13 2.22 -2.22
N MET A 173 -12.98 0.89 -2.15
CA MET A 173 -11.75 0.18 -2.52
C MET A 173 -11.62 0.02 -4.04
N SER A 174 -12.75 -0.06 -4.76
CA SER A 174 -12.73 -0.27 -6.21
C SER A 174 -12.20 0.90 -7.05
N ASP A 175 -12.47 2.14 -6.64
CA ASP A 175 -12.18 3.35 -7.43
C ASP A 175 -10.68 3.62 -7.67
N LYS A 176 -9.78 2.85 -7.04
CA LYS A 176 -8.33 3.01 -7.19
C LYS A 176 -7.58 1.75 -7.63
N GLU A 177 -8.20 0.57 -7.56
CA GLU A 177 -7.46 -0.70 -7.58
C GLU A 177 -8.05 -1.76 -8.55
N ILE A 178 -9.03 -1.43 -9.40
CA ILE A 178 -9.69 -2.42 -10.28
C ILE A 178 -9.33 -2.24 -11.76
N VAL A 179 -9.02 -3.36 -12.44
CA VAL A 179 -9.15 -3.49 -13.90
C VAL A 179 -10.60 -3.88 -14.17
N GLN A 180 -11.31 -3.12 -14.99
CA GLN A 180 -12.66 -3.50 -15.44
C GLN A 180 -12.56 -4.86 -16.15
N GLY A 181 -12.86 -5.93 -15.42
CA GLY A 181 -13.15 -7.23 -16.03
C GLY A 181 -14.43 -7.06 -16.83
N GLN A 182 -14.34 -7.27 -18.14
CA GLN A 182 -15.52 -7.41 -18.99
C GLN A 182 -16.27 -8.67 -18.51
N ASP A 183 -17.50 -8.46 -18.03
CA ASP A 183 -18.52 -9.50 -18.00
C ASP A 183 -19.06 -9.73 -19.43
#